data_AF-A0A6A6GW64-F1
#
_entry.id   AF-A0A6A6GW64-F1
#
_cell.length_a   1.000
_cell.length_b   1.000
_cell.length_c   1.000
_cell.angle_alpha   90.00
_cell.angle_beta   90.00
_cell.angle_gamma   90.00
#
_symmetry.space_group_name_H-M   'P 1'
#
loop_
_entity.id
_entity.type
_entity.pdbx_description
1 polymer ?
#
loop_
_entity_poly.entity_id
_entity_poly.type
_entity_poly.pdbx_seq_one_letter_code
_entity_poly.pdbx_strand_id
1 'polypeptide(L)'
;MDTTNDTLDDSIFDFFSKCGTDATRQECDRLAVSLAGHPIAPVPVQGACSYTVVAGPTQDAIFQFRSLQESPIDPKLLQLVKEIHGDLVPTTIPYGTIGNDSPLQVVLMQKLPGITHLEARLAMASSIGHSVDQGMVKQNTVTDLAQ
;
A
#
# COMPACT_ATOMS: atom_id res chain seq x y z
N MET A 1 -22.18 6.07 -11.59
CA MET A 1 -20.75 6.25 -11.86
C MET A 1 -20.05 6.15 -10.52
N ASP A 2 -19.32 5.08 -10.31
CA ASP A 2 -18.72 4.71 -9.03
C ASP A 2 -17.36 5.41 -8.89
N THR A 3 -17.37 6.61 -8.32
CA THR A 3 -16.21 7.49 -8.19
C THR A 3 -15.08 6.90 -7.35
N THR A 4 -15.30 5.78 -6.64
CA THR A 4 -14.26 5.15 -5.83
C THR A 4 -13.28 4.33 -6.68
N ASN A 5 -13.77 3.68 -7.73
CA ASN A 5 -12.96 2.82 -8.59
C ASN A 5 -12.03 3.66 -9.48
N ASP A 6 -12.52 4.81 -9.97
CA ASP A 6 -11.74 5.74 -10.79
C ASP A 6 -10.52 6.26 -10.01
N THR A 7 -10.67 6.64 -8.73
CA THR A 7 -9.57 7.17 -7.92
C THR A 7 -8.47 6.14 -7.60
N LEU A 8 -8.85 4.86 -7.47
CA LEU A 8 -7.89 3.79 -7.20
C LEU A 8 -7.06 3.49 -8.45
N ASP A 9 -7.71 3.28 -9.59
CA ASP A 9 -7.01 3.02 -10.84
C ASP A 9 -6.14 4.21 -11.26
N ASP A 10 -6.59 5.45 -11.03
CA ASP A 10 -5.77 6.65 -11.23
C ASP A 10 -4.51 6.64 -10.34
N SER A 11 -4.64 6.29 -9.05
CA SER A 11 -3.49 6.23 -8.13
C SER A 11 -2.47 5.15 -8.52
N ILE A 12 -2.95 4.01 -9.03
CA ILE A 12 -2.10 2.93 -9.53
C ILE A 12 -1.40 3.39 -10.81
N PHE A 13 -2.16 3.97 -11.75
CA PHE A 13 -1.62 4.50 -13.00
C PHE A 13 -0.55 5.56 -12.74
N ASP A 14 -0.80 6.47 -11.80
CA ASP A 14 0.12 7.52 -11.38
C ASP A 14 1.43 6.95 -10.86
N PHE A 15 1.39 5.91 -10.03
CA PHE A 15 2.60 5.24 -9.53
C PHE A 15 3.46 4.72 -10.69
N PHE A 16 2.89 3.91 -11.59
CA PHE A 16 3.64 3.33 -12.71
C PHE A 16 4.13 4.39 -13.70
N SER A 17 3.36 5.47 -13.90
CA SER A 17 3.74 6.57 -14.79
C SER A 17 4.87 7.43 -14.22
N LYS A 18 4.89 7.64 -12.90
CA LYS A 18 5.86 8.53 -12.23
C LYS A 18 7.15 7.81 -11.86
N CYS A 19 7.09 6.54 -11.46
CA CYS A 19 8.28 5.85 -10.96
C CYS A 19 9.25 5.41 -12.08
N GLY A 20 8.88 5.57 -13.35
CA GLY A 20 9.75 5.30 -14.51
C GLY A 20 10.17 3.84 -14.67
N THR A 21 9.44 2.91 -14.05
CA THR A 21 9.70 1.47 -14.15
C THR A 21 9.26 0.91 -15.50
N ASP A 22 9.93 -0.14 -15.95
CA ASP A 22 9.50 -0.98 -17.07
C ASP A 22 8.58 -2.14 -16.63
N ALA A 23 8.45 -2.37 -15.32
CA ALA A 23 7.53 -3.36 -14.79
C ALA A 23 6.06 -2.88 -14.90
N THR A 24 5.19 -3.75 -15.37
CA THR A 24 3.75 -3.46 -15.50
C THR A 24 2.98 -3.91 -14.26
N ARG A 25 1.80 -3.30 -14.03
CA ARG A 25 0.81 -3.79 -13.05
C ARG A 25 0.54 -5.28 -13.21
N GLN A 26 0.36 -5.73 -14.45
CA GLN A 26 0.04 -7.14 -14.74
C GLN A 26 1.20 -8.10 -14.40
N GLU A 27 2.44 -7.67 -14.54
CA GLU A 27 3.62 -8.46 -14.11
C GLU A 27 3.71 -8.54 -12.60
N CYS A 28 3.45 -7.43 -11.91
CA CYS A 28 3.37 -7.38 -10.45
C CYS A 28 2.26 -8.34 -9.94
N ASP A 29 1.06 -8.24 -10.52
CA ASP A 29 -0.08 -9.08 -10.16
C ASP A 29 0.20 -10.57 -10.39
N ARG A 30 0.80 -10.92 -11.54
CA ARG A 30 1.19 -12.30 -11.84
C ARG A 30 2.22 -12.82 -10.85
N LEU A 31 3.19 -12.00 -10.44
CA LEU A 31 4.19 -12.40 -9.45
C LEU A 31 3.53 -12.65 -8.09
N ALA A 32 2.68 -11.75 -7.60
CA ALA A 32 1.96 -11.93 -6.35
C ALA A 32 1.09 -13.21 -6.36
N VAL A 33 0.34 -13.44 -7.44
CA VAL A 33 -0.45 -14.67 -7.62
C VAL A 33 0.44 -15.92 -7.67
N SER A 34 1.60 -15.87 -8.33
CA SER A 34 2.50 -17.03 -8.38
C SER A 34 3.06 -17.42 -7.01
N LEU A 35 3.17 -16.44 -6.10
CA LEU A 35 3.76 -16.63 -4.77
C LEU A 35 2.72 -16.97 -3.69
N ALA A 36 1.51 -16.40 -3.76
CA ALA A 36 0.49 -16.57 -2.72
C ALA A 36 -0.84 -17.18 -3.23
N GLY A 37 -1.04 -17.27 -4.54
CA GLY A 37 -2.29 -17.72 -5.15
C GLY A 37 -3.36 -16.63 -5.24
N HIS A 38 -4.57 -17.05 -5.62
CA HIS A 38 -5.75 -16.20 -5.74
C HIS A 38 -6.60 -16.20 -4.45
N PRO A 39 -7.50 -15.20 -4.26
CA PRO A 39 -7.70 -14.02 -5.12
C PRO A 39 -6.56 -13.00 -4.97
N ILE A 40 -6.52 -12.03 -5.88
CA ILE A 40 -5.63 -10.86 -5.81
C ILE A 40 -6.46 -9.60 -5.90
N ALA A 41 -6.15 -8.62 -5.07
CA ALA A 41 -6.81 -7.31 -5.09
C ALA A 41 -5.81 -6.20 -4.73
N PRO A 42 -5.82 -5.06 -5.45
CA PRO A 42 -5.13 -3.86 -4.98
C PRO A 42 -5.73 -3.40 -3.65
N VAL A 43 -4.89 -2.89 -2.74
CA VAL A 43 -5.40 -2.24 -1.53
C VAL A 43 -6.16 -0.96 -1.91
N PRO A 44 -7.21 -0.56 -1.17
CA PRO A 44 -8.04 0.60 -1.51
C PRO A 44 -7.30 1.94 -1.54
N VAL A 45 -6.17 2.04 -0.82
CA VAL A 45 -5.34 3.25 -0.75
C VAL A 45 -3.91 2.87 -1.08
N GLN A 46 -3.44 3.32 -2.24
CA GLN A 46 -2.07 3.07 -2.69
C GLN A 46 -1.07 4.03 -2.04
N GLY A 47 0.18 3.58 -1.95
CA GLY A 47 1.28 4.40 -1.47
C GLY A 47 1.86 5.25 -2.60
N ALA A 48 2.36 6.44 -2.27
CA ALA A 48 2.95 7.35 -3.27
C ALA A 48 4.15 6.73 -4.03
N CYS A 49 4.93 5.88 -3.34
CA CYS A 49 6.13 5.23 -3.90
C CYS A 49 5.98 3.71 -4.04
N SER A 50 4.75 3.18 -3.99
CA SER A 50 4.54 1.74 -4.05
C SER A 50 3.16 1.34 -4.57
N TYR A 51 3.15 0.38 -5.49
CA TYR A 51 1.97 -0.41 -5.78
C TYR A 51 1.82 -1.54 -4.74
N THR A 52 0.64 -1.66 -4.14
CA THR A 52 0.36 -2.62 -3.06
C THR A 52 -0.88 -3.44 -3.35
N VAL A 53 -0.75 -4.76 -3.18
CA VAL A 53 -1.85 -5.73 -3.37
C VAL A 53 -1.92 -6.69 -2.20
N VAL A 54 -3.09 -7.28 -2.01
CA VAL A 54 -3.32 -8.43 -1.14
C VAL A 54 -3.58 -9.64 -2.01
N ALA A 55 -2.97 -10.77 -1.67
CA ALA A 55 -3.10 -12.01 -2.43
C ALA A 55 -3.33 -13.22 -1.53
N GLY A 56 -3.71 -14.33 -2.16
CA GLY A 56 -3.90 -15.64 -1.54
C GLY A 56 -5.29 -15.89 -0.94
N PRO A 57 -5.60 -17.17 -0.63
CA PRO A 57 -6.96 -17.61 -0.29
C PRO A 57 -7.56 -16.91 0.94
N THR A 58 -6.70 -16.53 1.89
CA THR A 58 -7.04 -15.88 3.16
C THR A 58 -6.85 -14.37 3.11
N GLN A 59 -6.33 -13.81 2.01
CA GLN A 59 -6.04 -12.38 1.86
C GLN A 59 -5.16 -11.82 3.00
N ASP A 60 -4.14 -12.58 3.39
CA ASP A 60 -3.18 -12.26 4.45
C ASP A 60 -1.75 -11.98 3.94
N ALA A 61 -1.49 -12.22 2.65
CA ALA A 61 -0.23 -11.91 2.01
C ALA A 61 -0.31 -10.52 1.33
N ILE A 62 0.42 -9.55 1.87
CA ILE A 62 0.53 -8.20 1.29
C ILE A 62 1.81 -8.14 0.47
N PHE A 63 1.69 -7.84 -0.83
CA PHE A 63 2.83 -7.55 -1.68
C PHE A 63 2.96 -6.05 -1.90
N GLN A 64 4.15 -5.51 -1.66
CA GLN A 64 4.52 -4.16 -2.04
C GLN A 64 5.57 -4.21 -3.15
N PHE A 65 5.28 -3.50 -4.24
CA PHE A 65 6.18 -3.24 -5.36
C PHE A 65 6.62 -1.79 -5.28
N ARG A 66 7.87 -1.55 -4.92
CA ARG A 66 8.34 -0.23 -4.49
C ARG A 66 9.44 0.30 -5.39
N SER A 67 9.43 1.59 -5.68
CA SER A 67 10.54 2.23 -6.40
C SER A 67 11.83 2.12 -5.58
N LEU A 68 12.85 1.47 -6.14
CA LEU A 68 14.19 1.40 -5.52
C LEU A 68 14.89 2.76 -5.47
N GLN A 69 14.54 3.67 -6.38
CA GLN A 69 15.17 4.99 -6.49
C GLN A 69 14.59 5.98 -5.48
N GLU A 70 13.30 5.88 -5.18
CA GLU A 70 12.61 6.84 -4.31
C GLU A 70 12.49 6.38 -2.85
N SER A 71 12.10 5.12 -2.63
CA SER A 71 11.74 4.65 -1.28
C SER A 71 11.99 3.14 -1.10
N PRO A 72 13.26 2.69 -1.20
CA PRO A 72 13.61 1.31 -0.93
C PRO A 72 13.40 0.98 0.55
N ILE A 73 12.93 -0.24 0.82
CA ILE A 73 12.92 -0.82 2.15
C ILE A 73 14.28 -1.46 2.41
N ASP A 74 14.91 -1.12 3.54
CA ASP A 74 16.08 -1.84 4.05
C ASP A 74 15.64 -3.09 4.84
N PRO A 75 15.91 -4.32 4.35
CA PRO A 75 15.54 -5.54 5.06
C PRO A 75 16.23 -5.68 6.43
N LYS A 76 17.45 -5.15 6.59
CA LYS A 76 18.18 -5.23 7.87
C LYS A 76 17.53 -4.34 8.92
N LEU A 77 17.09 -3.15 8.51
CA LEU A 77 16.33 -2.26 9.38
C LEU A 77 15.00 -2.90 9.80
N LEU A 78 14.26 -3.50 8.86
CA LEU A 78 13.02 -4.18 9.18
C LEU A 78 13.22 -5.37 10.13
N GLN A 79 14.28 -6.14 9.94
CA GLN A 79 14.62 -7.23 10.86
C GLN A 79 14.88 -6.69 12.27
N LEU A 80 15.69 -5.64 12.40
CA LEU A 80 15.97 -5.03 13.70
C LEU A 80 14.70 -4.49 14.37
N VAL A 81 13.84 -3.80 13.61
CA VAL A 81 12.55 -3.28 14.10
C VAL A 81 11.64 -4.42 14.56
N LYS A 82 11.61 -5.55 13.83
CA LYS A 82 10.88 -6.76 14.22
C LYS A 82 11.42 -7.38 15.51
N GLU A 83 12.75 -7.42 15.69
CA GLU A 83 13.39 -7.92 16.91
C GLU A 83 13.04 -7.07 18.14
N ILE A 84 12.93 -5.75 17.98
CA ILE A 84 12.62 -4.82 19.07
C ILE A 84 11.12 -4.81 19.41
N HIS A 85 10.25 -4.77 18.40
CA HIS A 85 8.81 -4.52 18.58
C HIS A 85 7.95 -5.78 18.45
N GLY A 86 8.55 -6.94 18.15
CA GLY A 86 7.86 -8.23 18.12
C GLY A 86 6.66 -8.25 17.18
N ASP A 87 5.51 -8.68 17.68
CA ASP A 87 4.30 -8.90 16.87
C ASP A 87 3.60 -7.63 16.38
N LEU A 88 4.06 -6.45 16.83
CA LEU A 88 3.59 -5.16 16.29
C LEU A 88 4.13 -4.87 14.89
N VAL A 89 5.16 -5.60 14.46
CA VAL A 89 5.80 -5.43 13.15
C VAL A 89 5.45 -6.64 12.28
N PRO A 90 5.00 -6.46 11.03
CA PRO A 90 4.68 -7.58 10.16
C PRO A 90 5.95 -8.39 9.86
N THR A 91 5.80 -9.72 9.83
CA THR A 91 6.81 -10.58 9.25
C THR A 91 7.00 -10.17 7.80
N THR A 92 8.23 -9.80 7.44
CA THR A 92 8.54 -9.22 6.13
C THR A 92 9.60 -10.05 5.42
N ILE A 93 9.34 -10.42 4.18
CA ILE A 93 10.19 -11.27 3.36
C ILE A 93 10.52 -10.51 2.05
N PRO A 94 11.80 -10.13 1.83
CA PRO A 94 12.21 -9.56 0.55
C PRO A 94 12.30 -10.65 -0.52
N TYR A 95 11.68 -10.42 -1.68
CA TYR A 95 11.66 -11.37 -2.82
C TYR A 95 12.57 -10.97 -3.98
N GLY A 96 13.27 -9.84 -3.87
CA GLY A 96 14.15 -9.32 -4.92
C GLY A 96 13.51 -8.17 -5.68
N THR A 97 13.64 -8.19 -6.99
CA THR A 97 13.20 -7.08 -7.86
C THR A 97 12.45 -7.56 -9.09
N ILE A 98 11.64 -6.68 -9.67
CA ILE A 98 10.94 -6.88 -10.95
C ILE A 98 11.16 -5.67 -11.86
N GLY A 99 11.30 -5.90 -13.17
CA GLY A 99 11.76 -4.88 -14.12
C GLY A 99 13.28 -4.93 -14.34
N ASN A 100 13.78 -4.19 -15.33
CA ASN A 100 15.17 -4.20 -15.76
C ASN A 100 15.88 -2.88 -15.44
N ASP A 101 15.56 -1.80 -16.18
CA ASP A 101 16.32 -0.53 -16.11
C ASP A 101 15.97 0.29 -14.87
N SER A 102 14.70 0.25 -14.46
CA SER A 102 14.16 0.94 -13.28
C SER A 102 13.35 -0.06 -12.44
N PRO A 103 14.04 -1.00 -11.76
CA PRO A 103 13.37 -2.11 -11.10
C PRO A 103 12.59 -1.69 -9.85
N LEU A 104 11.48 -2.37 -9.60
CA LEU A 104 10.72 -2.29 -8.35
C LEU A 104 11.22 -3.35 -7.38
N GLN A 105 11.46 -2.95 -6.12
CA GLN A 105 11.68 -3.89 -5.02
C GLN A 105 10.38 -4.62 -4.70
N VAL A 106 10.45 -5.95 -4.57
CA VAL A 106 9.32 -6.81 -4.21
C VAL A 106 9.46 -7.25 -2.76
N VAL A 107 8.45 -6.92 -1.95
CA VAL A 107 8.42 -7.26 -0.53
C VAL A 107 7.07 -7.89 -0.19
N LEU A 108 7.11 -9.08 0.42
CA LEU A 108 5.95 -9.72 1.02
C LEU A 108 5.88 -9.37 2.50
N MET A 109 4.70 -9.01 2.98
CA MET A 109 4.41 -8.72 4.36
C MET A 109 3.20 -9.53 4.82
N GLN A 110 3.29 -10.07 6.04
CA GLN A 110 2.12 -10.61 6.72
C GLN A 110 1.14 -9.48 7.04
N LYS A 111 -0.13 -9.65 6.70
CA LYS A 111 -1.20 -8.75 7.13
C LYS A 111 -1.41 -8.88 8.64
N LEU A 112 -1.24 -7.77 9.36
CA LEU A 112 -1.55 -7.70 10.77
C LEU A 112 -3.07 -7.57 11.00
N PRO A 113 -3.61 -8.13 12.10
CA PRO A 113 -5.00 -7.96 12.44
C PRO A 113 -5.31 -6.50 12.82
N GLY A 114 -6.50 -6.03 12.46
CA GLY A 114 -6.99 -4.70 12.78
C GLY A 114 -7.49 -3.94 11.54
N ILE A 115 -7.91 -2.71 11.78
CA ILE A 115 -8.24 -1.73 10.74
C ILE A 115 -7.24 -0.59 10.82
N THR A 116 -6.97 0.03 9.68
CA THR A 116 -6.15 1.23 9.64
C THR A 116 -6.86 2.37 10.38
N HIS A 117 -6.09 3.34 10.86
CA HIS A 117 -6.65 4.54 11.49
C HIS A 117 -7.57 5.31 10.52
N LEU A 118 -7.28 5.30 9.22
CA LEU A 118 -8.13 5.91 8.20
C LEU A 118 -9.50 5.21 8.12
N GLU A 119 -9.52 3.88 8.03
CA GLU A 119 -10.77 3.10 8.02
C GLU A 119 -11.58 3.34 9.30
N ALA A 120 -10.92 3.35 10.46
CA ALA A 120 -11.58 3.65 11.74
C ALA A 120 -12.23 5.04 11.73
N ARG A 121 -11.50 6.06 11.26
CA ARG A 121 -12.03 7.43 11.15
C ARG A 121 -13.19 7.54 10.19
N LEU A 122 -13.13 6.87 9.04
CA LEU A 122 -14.21 6.86 8.06
C LEU A 122 -15.44 6.17 8.63
N ALA A 123 -15.29 5.00 9.27
CA ALA A 123 -16.38 4.30 9.92
C ALA A 123 -17.04 5.16 11.02
N MET A 124 -16.24 5.86 11.83
CA MET A 124 -16.77 6.81 12.82
C MET A 124 -17.51 7.97 12.18
N ALA A 125 -16.96 8.59 11.13
CA ALA A 125 -17.63 9.69 10.42
C ALA A 125 -18.97 9.24 9.80
N SER A 126 -19.02 8.04 9.24
CA SER A 126 -20.26 7.44 8.73
C SER A 126 -21.28 7.14 9.84
N SER A 127 -20.82 6.75 11.04
CA SER A 127 -21.69 6.53 12.20
C SER A 127 -22.23 7.82 12.83
N ILE A 128 -21.54 8.95 12.67
CA ILE A 128 -21.94 10.28 13.16
C ILE A 128 -22.86 10.99 12.14
N GLY A 129 -23.20 10.33 11.02
CA GLY A 129 -24.09 10.82 9.96
C GLY A 129 -25.56 11.03 10.32
N HIS A 130 -25.90 11.21 11.60
CA HIS A 130 -27.08 11.97 12.02
C HIS A 130 -26.61 13.17 12.86
N SER A 131 -26.71 14.36 12.24
CA SER A 131 -26.66 15.71 12.85
C SER A 131 -25.37 16.55 12.66
N VAL A 132 -25.43 17.36 11.60
CA VAL A 132 -24.99 18.78 11.47
C VAL A 132 -23.49 19.09 11.25
N ASP A 133 -23.27 19.62 10.03
CA ASP A 133 -22.29 20.63 9.57
C ASP A 133 -20.79 20.38 9.80
N GLN A 134 -20.11 19.87 8.77
CA GLN A 134 -18.64 19.87 8.65
C GLN A 134 -18.19 20.47 7.31
N GLY A 135 -18.65 21.66 6.99
CA GLY A 135 -18.02 22.50 5.98
C GLY A 135 -17.07 23.50 6.64
N MET A 136 -15.89 23.10 7.16
CA MET A 136 -14.78 24.06 7.44
C MET A 136 -13.43 23.48 7.94
N VAL A 137 -13.22 22.17 8.11
CA VAL A 137 -11.96 21.65 8.70
C VAL A 137 -10.94 21.12 7.66
N LYS A 138 -11.28 21.04 6.38
CA LYS A 138 -10.41 20.40 5.36
C LYS A 138 -9.25 21.25 4.82
N GLN A 139 -9.07 22.51 5.21
CA GLN A 139 -8.05 23.39 4.62
C GLN A 139 -6.74 23.55 5.40
N ASN A 140 -6.65 23.12 6.67
CA ASN A 140 -5.49 23.46 7.51
C ASN A 140 -4.49 22.33 7.78
N THR A 141 -4.66 21.12 7.24
CA THR A 141 -3.76 19.99 7.57
C THR A 141 -2.59 19.82 6.59
N VAL A 142 -2.58 20.51 5.44
CA VAL A 142 -1.55 20.30 4.40
C VAL A 142 -0.33 21.21 4.57
N THR A 143 -0.33 22.17 5.50
CA THR A 143 0.75 23.17 5.62
C THR A 143 1.74 22.93 6.77
N ASP A 144 1.63 21.85 7.54
CA ASP A 144 2.44 21.66 8.77
C ASP A 144 3.44 20.48 8.71
N LEU A 145 3.81 20.04 7.51
CA LEU A 145 4.83 18.99 7.31
C LEU A 145 6.03 19.48 6.48
N ALA A 146 6.22 20.80 6.42
CA ALA A 146 7.43 21.42 5.88
C ALA A 146 7.97 22.46 6.88
N GLN A 147 8.65 21.97 7.92
CA GLN A 147 9.68 22.72 8.62
C GLN A 147 10.86 21.83 8.96
#